data_AF-W9V4C5-F1
#
_entry.id   AF-W9V4C5-F1
#
_cell.length_a   1.000
_cell.length_b   1.000
_cell.length_c   1.000
_cell.angle_alpha   90.00
_cell.angle_beta   90.00
_cell.angle_gamma   90.00
#
_symmetry.space_group_name_H-M   'P 1'
#
loop_
_entity.id
_entity.type
_entity.pdbx_description
1 polymer ?
#
loop_
_entity_poly.entity_id
_entity_poly.type
_entity_poly.pdbx_seq_one_letter_code
_entity_poly.pdbx_strand_id
1 'polypeptide(L)'
;MIDKSALDALWIMIGAVLVLMMQGGFLCLESGLTRSKNAINVALKNAFDLIVAALLFWLLGFTIMFGQHDAWSLDLRWLAADFTDDSLWHASFFLFQLTFCATAATIVSGAIAERSRFQVYVLITALISLILYPTFGHWAWSGAINPTSGWLEALGFTDFAGSTVVHSLGGWVALAAVIVIGPRTGRFVQGKPQEIPGSNLPLAILGMLFFMIGWIGFNGGSTLEFNEKIAGIIVNTIISACAGGMMAMILSNAEKEKVRSTSLTINGTLAGLVAITAGCHLVSTPHAALIGAIGAFVMFMTDRLMLRYQLDDAISAVPVHLAAGIWGTLAVALFGHLDALGEPFSRFEWIGIQLIGIAACALFVFPTSYLVLQLLKRLTPLRVSLDAEHQGLNFSEHGARTELSELLSSMQEQERTGDLKQRVPVEPFTEVGQIAAQYNRVMSNLNRMIMRTRLIVRDMQDGIITFSNKGIITSANPGAEVIFGRSAQDIIGSPSGLLLHEDSRQFFPATHLNDLFVTLASSPDEGPHELVGFKNDLSLPFPIEVTTSASPTEEGIQYSALIRDISERKRMEARLHRHSELAQVTLEAITEA
;
A
#
# COMPACT_ATOMS: atom_id res chain seq x y z
N MET A 1 48.80 25.60 17.30
CA MET A 1 47.54 26.33 17.12
C MET A 1 46.71 25.53 16.14
N ILE A 2 45.46 25.21 16.49
CA ILE A 2 44.54 24.59 15.52
C ILE A 2 44.18 25.68 14.50
N ASP A 3 44.27 25.36 13.21
CA ASP A 3 43.86 26.27 12.14
C ASP A 3 42.33 26.50 12.23
N LYS A 4 41.91 27.76 12.46
CA LYS A 4 40.50 28.10 12.62
C LYS A 4 39.71 27.72 11.36
N SER A 5 40.27 27.94 10.16
CA SER A 5 39.59 27.61 8.90
C SER A 5 39.34 26.10 8.77
N ALA A 6 40.30 25.28 9.20
CA ALA A 6 40.15 23.83 9.20
C ALA A 6 39.12 23.34 10.23
N LEU A 7 39.06 24.00 11.39
CA LEU A 7 38.06 23.70 12.43
C LEU A 7 36.63 24.06 11.98
N ASP A 8 36.47 25.22 11.35
CA ASP A 8 35.20 25.68 10.78
C ASP A 8 34.73 24.70 9.70
N ALA A 9 35.61 24.33 8.77
CA ALA A 9 35.29 23.36 7.74
C ALA A 9 34.96 21.97 8.29
N LEU A 10 35.67 21.52 9.34
CA LEU A 10 35.36 20.27 10.04
C LEU A 10 33.97 20.30 10.68
N TRP A 11 33.61 21.42 11.32
CA TRP A 11 32.28 21.60 11.91
C TRP A 11 31.18 21.51 10.86
N ILE A 12 31.35 22.20 9.72
CA ILE A 12 30.41 22.14 8.59
C ILE A 12 30.27 20.71 8.06
N MET A 13 31.38 19.96 7.92
CA MET A 13 31.31 18.55 7.48
C MET A 13 30.56 17.66 8.46
N ILE A 14 30.79 17.82 9.76
CA ILE A 14 30.03 17.10 10.80
C ILE A 14 28.55 17.46 10.70
N GLY A 15 28.25 18.76 10.52
CA GLY A 15 26.90 19.24 10.24
C GLY A 15 26.28 18.52 9.04
N ALA A 16 27.00 18.44 7.92
CA ALA A 16 26.53 17.78 6.70
C ALA A 16 26.26 16.28 6.92
N VAL A 17 27.13 15.56 7.64
CA VAL A 17 26.91 14.13 7.96
C VAL A 17 25.67 13.94 8.83
N LEU A 18 25.47 14.81 9.83
CA LEU A 18 24.29 14.77 10.68
C LEU A 18 23.01 15.07 9.88
N VAL A 19 23.03 16.06 8.99
CA VAL A 19 21.88 16.34 8.10
C VAL A 19 21.64 15.19 7.14
N LEU A 20 22.68 14.57 6.58
CA LEU A 20 22.52 13.40 5.72
C LEU A 20 21.83 12.25 6.45
N MET A 21 22.06 12.10 7.76
CA MET A 21 21.36 11.10 8.57
C MET A 21 19.83 11.34 8.62
N MET A 22 19.36 12.56 8.38
CA MET A 22 17.92 12.86 8.24
C MET A 22 17.29 12.12 7.05
N GLN A 23 18.04 11.74 6.02
CA GLN A 23 17.54 10.89 4.93
C GLN A 23 17.13 9.50 5.44
N GLY A 24 17.91 8.93 6.37
CA GLY A 24 17.50 7.74 7.12
C GLY A 24 16.25 7.99 7.97
N GLY A 25 16.14 9.21 8.53
CA GLY A 25 14.95 9.70 9.22
C GLY A 25 13.69 9.67 8.35
N PHE A 26 13.72 10.25 7.15
CA PHE A 26 12.60 10.23 6.20
C PHE A 26 12.25 8.81 5.80
N LEU A 27 13.24 7.98 5.45
CA LEU A 27 13.02 6.58 5.09
C LEU A 27 12.28 5.83 6.20
N CYS A 28 12.72 5.94 7.45
CA CYS A 28 12.09 5.29 8.59
C CYS A 28 10.68 5.85 8.88
N LEU A 29 10.53 7.17 8.88
CA LEU A 29 9.25 7.86 9.12
C LEU A 29 8.20 7.44 8.10
N GLU A 30 8.51 7.59 6.82
CA GLU A 30 7.57 7.35 5.74
C GLU A 30 7.25 5.87 5.57
N SER A 31 8.25 4.98 5.69
CA SER A 31 8.00 3.54 5.64
C SER A 31 7.11 3.10 6.81
N GLY A 32 7.28 3.71 7.99
CA GLY A 32 6.48 3.40 9.17
C GLY A 32 5.04 3.94 9.10
N LEU A 33 4.83 5.14 8.52
CA LEU A 33 3.52 5.79 8.41
C LEU A 33 2.73 5.40 7.15
N THR A 34 3.36 4.75 6.18
CA THR A 34 2.68 4.19 5.00
C THR A 34 2.38 2.70 5.18
N ARG A 35 1.48 2.16 4.33
CA ARG A 35 1.13 0.74 4.34
C ARG A 35 2.29 -0.11 3.83
N SER A 36 2.46 -1.31 4.41
CA SER A 36 3.59 -2.21 4.14
C SER A 36 3.76 -2.55 2.66
N LYS A 37 2.65 -2.64 1.91
CA LYS A 37 2.62 -2.86 0.46
C LYS A 37 3.29 -1.76 -0.39
N ASN A 38 3.68 -0.64 0.23
CA ASN A 38 4.33 0.51 -0.40
C ASN A 38 5.73 0.83 0.19
N ALA A 39 6.17 0.12 1.23
CA ALA A 39 7.40 0.46 1.95
C ALA A 39 8.68 0.43 1.08
N ILE A 40 8.80 -0.49 0.13
CA ILE A 40 9.95 -0.56 -0.79
C ILE A 40 9.94 0.64 -1.74
N ASN A 41 8.76 0.98 -2.27
CA ASN A 41 8.61 2.16 -3.13
C ASN A 41 9.01 3.44 -2.41
N VAL A 42 8.60 3.59 -1.15
CA VAL A 42 8.96 4.71 -0.29
C VAL A 42 10.46 4.74 -0.02
N ALA A 43 11.06 3.61 0.38
CA ALA A 43 12.49 3.53 0.64
C ALA A 43 13.33 3.87 -0.59
N LEU A 44 12.93 3.40 -1.78
CA LEU A 44 13.60 3.72 -3.04
C LEU A 44 13.46 5.21 -3.41
N LYS A 45 12.30 5.84 -3.16
CA LYS A 45 12.14 7.29 -3.36
C LYS A 45 13.12 8.07 -2.50
N ASN A 46 13.20 7.76 -1.22
CA ASN A 46 14.14 8.39 -0.28
C ASN A 46 15.61 8.20 -0.69
N ALA A 47 16.01 6.99 -1.10
CA ALA A 47 17.39 6.75 -1.53
C ALA A 47 17.71 7.46 -2.87
N PHE A 48 16.77 7.45 -3.80
CA PHE A 48 17.01 7.96 -5.16
C PHE A 48 16.89 9.49 -5.24
N ASP A 49 16.13 10.13 -4.35
CA ASP A 49 16.11 11.59 -4.30
C ASP A 49 17.46 12.19 -3.97
N LEU A 50 18.21 11.58 -3.05
CA LEU A 50 19.54 12.03 -2.69
C LEU A 50 20.49 11.91 -3.89
N ILE A 51 20.40 10.83 -4.66
CA ILE A 51 21.23 10.62 -5.85
C ILE A 51 20.92 11.70 -6.90
N VAL A 52 19.65 11.94 -7.18
CA VAL A 52 19.20 12.93 -8.17
C VAL A 52 19.54 14.35 -7.71
N ALA A 53 19.24 14.69 -6.46
CA ALA A 53 19.54 15.98 -5.88
C ALA A 53 21.05 16.24 -5.86
N ALA A 54 21.87 15.25 -5.47
CA ALA A 54 23.34 15.33 -5.52
C ALA A 54 23.85 15.67 -6.90
N LEU A 55 23.45 14.91 -7.92
CA LEU A 55 23.93 15.11 -9.28
C LEU A 55 23.47 16.44 -9.85
N LEU A 56 22.20 16.81 -9.68
CA LEU A 56 21.64 18.01 -10.30
C LEU A 56 22.05 19.30 -9.57
N PHE A 57 22.11 19.27 -8.24
CA PHE A 57 22.58 20.39 -7.46
C PHE A 57 24.07 20.63 -7.69
N TRP A 58 24.89 19.58 -7.75
CA TRP A 58 26.30 19.70 -8.16
C TRP A 58 26.45 20.25 -9.58
N LEU A 59 25.70 19.70 -10.54
CA LEU A 59 25.85 20.04 -11.95
C LEU A 59 25.52 21.51 -12.23
N LEU A 60 24.45 22.05 -11.65
CA LEU A 60 23.96 23.40 -11.94
C LEU A 60 23.30 24.11 -10.76
N GLY A 61 22.61 23.38 -9.87
CA GLY A 61 21.84 24.01 -8.78
C GLY A 61 22.69 24.87 -7.84
N PHE A 62 23.90 24.42 -7.49
CA PHE A 62 24.82 25.18 -6.64
C PHE A 62 25.30 26.46 -7.33
N THR A 63 25.49 26.42 -8.66
CA THR A 63 25.79 27.60 -9.48
C THR A 63 24.67 28.61 -9.45
N ILE A 64 23.41 28.19 -9.61
CA ILE A 64 22.27 29.10 -9.57
C ILE A 64 22.16 29.73 -8.17
N MET A 65 22.34 28.94 -7.11
CA MET A 65 22.17 29.37 -5.74
C MET A 65 23.29 30.30 -5.26
N PHE A 66 24.54 29.97 -5.53
CA PHE A 66 25.72 30.62 -4.95
C PHE A 66 26.74 31.15 -5.96
N GLY A 67 26.45 31.10 -7.26
CA GLY A 67 27.17 31.90 -8.25
C GLY A 67 26.86 33.39 -8.08
N GLN A 68 27.80 34.24 -8.46
CA GLN A 68 27.55 35.69 -8.50
C GLN A 68 26.60 36.05 -9.64
N HIS A 69 25.64 36.95 -9.38
CA HIS A 69 24.69 37.44 -10.38
C HIS A 69 24.97 38.93 -10.64
N ASP A 70 25.39 39.25 -11.86
CA ASP A 70 25.57 40.63 -12.32
C ASP A 70 24.44 40.99 -13.29
N ALA A 71 23.35 41.57 -12.76
CA ALA A 71 22.12 41.87 -13.50
C ALA A 71 21.49 40.65 -14.22
N TRP A 72 21.90 40.36 -15.46
CA TRP A 72 21.37 39.26 -16.29
C TRP A 72 22.39 38.13 -16.49
N SER A 73 23.64 38.30 -16.06
CA SER A 73 24.67 37.26 -16.16
C SER A 73 24.78 36.45 -14.89
N LEU A 74 24.84 35.13 -15.06
CA LEU A 74 25.15 34.15 -14.03
C LEU A 74 26.62 33.76 -14.13
N ASP A 75 27.38 33.92 -13.05
CA ASP A 75 28.72 33.35 -12.94
C ASP A 75 28.64 31.82 -12.96
N LEU A 76 29.34 31.21 -13.91
CA LEU A 76 29.38 29.77 -14.12
C LEU A 76 30.53 29.09 -13.38
N ARG A 77 31.25 29.77 -12.48
CA ARG A 77 32.34 29.20 -11.67
C ARG A 77 32.00 27.83 -11.09
N TRP A 78 30.79 27.69 -10.58
CA TRP A 78 30.33 26.50 -9.88
C TRP A 78 29.68 25.45 -10.77
N LEU A 79 29.63 25.66 -12.09
CA LEU A 79 28.99 24.74 -13.04
C LEU A 79 29.84 23.46 -13.12
N ALA A 80 29.26 22.32 -12.74
CA ALA A 80 29.98 21.03 -12.65
C ALA A 80 31.32 21.15 -11.92
N ALA A 81 31.34 21.89 -10.80
CA ALA A 81 32.56 22.28 -10.10
C ALA A 81 33.44 21.09 -9.70
N ASP A 82 34.75 21.21 -9.90
CA ASP A 82 35.74 20.30 -9.34
C ASP A 82 36.20 20.80 -7.97
N PHE A 83 35.82 20.09 -6.91
CA PHE A 83 36.16 20.43 -5.53
C PHE A 83 37.50 19.83 -5.07
N THR A 84 38.21 19.06 -5.91
CA THR A 84 39.52 18.47 -5.54
C THR A 84 40.61 19.53 -5.44
N ASP A 85 40.51 20.59 -6.22
CA ASP A 85 41.46 21.71 -6.27
C ASP A 85 40.92 23.02 -5.63
N ASP A 86 39.70 23.02 -5.07
CA ASP A 86 39.12 24.17 -4.36
C ASP A 86 39.47 24.14 -2.84
N SER A 87 39.15 25.21 -2.12
CA SER A 87 39.37 25.30 -0.69
C SER A 87 38.54 24.28 0.09
N LEU A 88 39.12 23.76 1.17
CA LEU A 88 38.45 22.85 2.10
C LEU A 88 37.10 23.41 2.57
N TRP A 89 37.02 24.71 2.83
CA TRP A 89 35.79 25.35 3.29
C TRP A 89 34.70 25.36 2.22
N HIS A 90 35.02 25.68 0.95
CA HIS A 90 34.03 25.63 -0.14
C HIS A 90 33.51 24.22 -0.40
N ALA A 91 34.38 23.21 -0.39
CA ALA A 91 33.97 21.82 -0.54
C ALA A 91 33.04 21.37 0.60
N SER A 92 33.37 21.74 1.85
CA SER A 92 32.53 21.48 3.01
C SER A 92 31.18 22.21 2.91
N PHE A 93 31.18 23.48 2.50
CA PHE A 93 29.98 24.29 2.33
C PHE A 93 29.06 23.73 1.25
N PHE A 94 29.61 23.34 0.10
CA PHE A 94 28.87 22.64 -0.95
C PHE A 94 28.20 21.38 -0.41
N LEU A 95 28.95 20.52 0.28
CA LEU A 95 28.41 19.28 0.85
C LEU A 95 27.28 19.57 1.84
N PHE A 96 27.44 20.59 2.69
CA PHE A 96 26.40 21.01 3.63
C PHE A 96 25.13 21.48 2.90
N GLN A 97 25.26 22.39 1.94
CA GLN A 97 24.13 22.91 1.17
C GLN A 97 23.45 21.84 0.30
N LEU A 98 24.22 20.87 -0.20
CA LEU A 98 23.67 19.73 -0.90
C LEU A 98 22.68 18.95 -0.01
N THR A 99 23.03 18.72 1.26
CA THR A 99 22.13 17.99 2.16
C THR A 99 20.83 18.76 2.46
N PHE A 100 20.86 20.09 2.43
CA PHE A 100 19.66 20.94 2.55
C PHE A 100 18.80 20.86 1.29
N CYS A 101 19.41 20.90 0.10
CA CYS A 101 18.70 20.70 -1.17
C CYS A 101 17.99 19.33 -1.20
N ALA A 102 18.68 18.26 -0.78
CA ALA A 102 18.10 16.93 -0.72
C ALA A 102 16.94 16.86 0.31
N THR A 103 17.10 17.55 1.45
CA THR A 103 16.05 17.67 2.47
C THR A 103 14.81 18.40 1.94
N ALA A 104 14.98 19.48 1.18
CA ALA A 104 13.87 20.20 0.58
C ALA A 104 13.10 19.33 -0.43
N ALA A 105 13.82 18.50 -1.20
CA ALA A 105 13.23 17.60 -2.18
C ALA A 105 12.46 16.44 -1.54
N THR A 106 13.02 15.81 -0.51
CA THR A 106 12.46 14.60 0.10
C THR A 106 11.16 14.85 0.87
N ILE A 107 10.92 16.08 1.35
CA ILE A 107 9.66 16.51 1.98
C ILE A 107 8.43 16.14 1.13
N VAL A 108 8.53 16.21 -0.19
CA VAL A 108 7.40 15.93 -1.08
C VAL A 108 7.07 14.44 -1.14
N SER A 109 8.07 13.58 -0.91
CA SER A 109 7.99 12.13 -1.16
C SER A 109 6.94 11.45 -0.27
N GLY A 110 7.01 11.72 1.04
CA GLY A 110 6.01 11.29 2.01
C GLY A 110 4.63 11.87 1.73
N ALA A 111 4.53 13.15 1.34
CA ALA A 111 3.24 13.77 1.03
C ALA A 111 2.48 13.03 -0.08
N ILE A 112 3.21 12.58 -1.11
CA ILE A 112 2.68 11.94 -2.32
C ILE A 112 2.76 10.39 -2.35
N ALA A 113 3.12 9.78 -1.22
CA ALA A 113 3.28 8.34 -1.09
C ALA A 113 2.00 7.53 -1.43
N GLU A 114 2.20 6.25 -1.77
CA GLU A 114 1.17 5.24 -2.08
C GLU A 114 0.38 5.39 -3.39
N ARG A 115 0.37 6.57 -4.02
CA ARG A 115 -0.37 6.78 -5.30
C ARG A 115 0.40 7.47 -6.41
N SER A 116 1.46 8.21 -6.09
CA SER A 116 2.29 8.85 -7.12
C SER A 116 3.22 7.84 -7.77
N ARG A 117 3.34 7.92 -9.10
CA ARG A 117 4.35 7.17 -9.85
C ARG A 117 5.76 7.55 -9.42
N PHE A 118 6.68 6.61 -9.45
CA PHE A 118 8.09 6.83 -9.11
C PHE A 118 8.75 7.89 -10.01
N GLN A 119 8.53 7.81 -11.32
CA GLN A 119 9.12 8.75 -12.30
C GLN A 119 8.67 10.21 -12.06
N VAL A 120 7.43 10.41 -11.60
CA VAL A 120 6.89 11.74 -11.28
C VAL A 120 7.63 12.33 -10.10
N TYR A 121 7.95 11.51 -9.11
CA TYR A 121 8.73 11.95 -7.96
C TYR A 121 10.15 12.37 -8.37
N VAL A 122 10.83 11.60 -9.22
CA VAL A 122 12.15 11.97 -9.78
C VAL A 122 12.12 13.32 -10.49
N LEU A 123 11.07 13.60 -11.26
CA LEU A 123 10.90 14.89 -11.94
C LEU A 123 10.67 16.04 -10.96
N ILE A 124 9.91 15.80 -9.88
CA ILE A 124 9.72 16.79 -8.82
C ILE A 124 11.05 17.08 -8.10
N THR A 125 11.82 16.05 -7.76
CA THR A 125 13.17 16.21 -7.19
C THR A 125 14.06 17.05 -8.11
N ALA A 126 14.05 16.75 -9.42
CA ALA A 126 14.83 17.53 -10.39
C ALA A 126 14.39 19.00 -10.48
N LEU A 127 13.08 19.26 -10.47
CA LEU A 127 12.53 20.62 -10.44
C LEU A 127 12.97 21.39 -9.20
N ILE A 128 12.96 20.75 -8.03
CA ILE A 128 13.40 21.35 -6.77
C ILE A 128 14.90 21.66 -6.85
N SER A 129 15.73 20.66 -7.19
CA SER A 129 17.19 20.76 -7.15
C SER A 129 17.81 21.67 -8.21
N LEU A 130 17.13 21.90 -9.33
CA LEU A 130 17.65 22.77 -10.41
C LEU A 130 17.05 24.17 -10.39
N ILE A 131 15.78 24.32 -10.02
CA ILE A 131 15.05 25.58 -10.24
C ILE A 131 14.58 26.15 -8.91
N LEU A 132 13.70 25.44 -8.19
CA LEU A 132 12.97 26.05 -7.09
C LEU A 132 13.88 26.36 -5.90
N TYR A 133 14.60 25.36 -5.39
CA TYR A 133 15.47 25.51 -4.23
C TYR A 133 16.64 26.45 -4.52
N PRO A 134 17.43 26.28 -5.60
CA PRO A 134 18.51 27.20 -5.91
C PRO A 134 18.09 28.66 -6.11
N THR A 135 16.99 28.91 -6.81
CA THR A 135 16.57 30.29 -7.12
C THR A 135 16.11 31.01 -5.86
N PHE A 136 15.27 30.36 -5.03
CA PHE A 136 14.84 30.98 -3.78
C PHE A 136 15.98 31.06 -2.76
N GLY A 137 16.84 30.03 -2.72
CA GLY A 137 18.06 30.02 -1.93
C GLY A 137 19.01 31.16 -2.29
N HIS A 138 19.15 31.49 -3.58
CA HIS A 138 19.92 32.65 -4.01
C HIS A 138 19.35 33.94 -3.42
N TRP A 139 18.03 34.13 -3.46
CA TRP A 139 17.40 35.33 -2.93
C TRP A 139 17.65 35.52 -1.43
N ALA A 140 17.69 34.43 -0.67
CA ALA A 140 17.75 34.44 0.79
C ALA A 140 19.14 34.24 1.40
N TRP A 141 20.07 33.55 0.72
CA TRP A 141 21.34 33.08 1.30
C TRP A 141 22.57 33.26 0.41
N SER A 142 22.48 33.90 -0.76
CA SER A 142 23.65 33.97 -1.66
C SER A 142 24.84 34.69 -1.04
N GLY A 143 24.62 35.61 -0.10
CA GLY A 143 25.66 36.37 0.61
C GLY A 143 26.55 35.53 1.52
N ALA A 144 26.20 34.25 1.76
CA ALA A 144 27.03 33.34 2.54
C ALA A 144 28.44 33.13 1.95
N ILE A 145 28.58 33.21 0.61
CA ILE A 145 29.88 33.10 -0.08
C ILE A 145 30.14 34.21 -1.09
N ASN A 146 29.13 35.04 -1.39
CA ASN A 146 29.22 36.11 -2.37
C ASN A 146 29.35 37.48 -1.70
N PRO A 147 30.06 38.43 -2.33
CA PRO A 147 30.15 39.80 -1.82
C PRO A 147 28.81 40.54 -1.89
N THR A 148 27.93 40.16 -2.82
CA THR A 148 26.58 40.70 -2.97
C THR A 148 25.57 39.67 -2.49
N SER A 149 24.74 40.06 -1.53
CA SER A 149 23.65 39.24 -1.02
C SER A 149 22.46 39.21 -1.99
N GLY A 150 21.63 38.18 -1.84
CA GLY A 150 20.37 38.07 -2.59
C GLY A 150 19.41 39.17 -2.17
N TRP A 151 18.41 39.47 -3.00
CA TRP A 151 17.54 40.63 -2.73
C TRP A 151 16.72 40.48 -1.43
N LEU A 152 16.32 39.27 -1.02
CA LEU A 152 15.62 39.08 0.26
C LEU A 152 16.58 39.25 1.43
N GLU A 153 17.77 38.67 1.32
CA GLU A 153 18.83 38.82 2.31
C GLU A 153 19.22 40.30 2.49
N ALA A 154 19.38 41.04 1.38
CA ALA A 154 19.66 42.48 1.38
C ALA A 154 18.53 43.33 1.98
N LEU A 155 17.28 42.85 1.92
CA LEU A 155 16.15 43.48 2.61
C LEU A 155 16.13 43.21 4.12
N GLY A 156 16.96 42.29 4.63
CA GLY A 156 16.96 41.87 6.03
C GLY A 156 16.11 40.62 6.32
N PHE A 157 15.72 39.86 5.30
CA PHE A 157 15.01 38.60 5.50
C PHE A 157 15.90 37.63 6.25
N THR A 158 15.41 37.14 7.39
CA THR A 158 16.17 36.25 8.27
C THR A 158 15.55 34.86 8.27
N ASP A 159 16.31 33.89 7.76
CA ASP A 159 15.97 32.47 7.84
C ASP A 159 17.26 31.69 8.09
N PHE A 160 17.61 31.46 9.36
CA PHE A 160 18.95 30.98 9.73
C PHE A 160 19.36 29.65 9.09
N ALA A 161 18.48 28.65 9.19
CA ALA A 161 18.73 27.31 8.68
C ALA A 161 17.64 26.82 7.71
N GLY A 162 16.57 27.58 7.44
CA GLY A 162 15.63 27.24 6.38
C GLY A 162 14.22 26.82 6.83
N SER A 163 13.57 27.50 7.79
CA SER A 163 12.11 27.31 7.98
C SER A 163 11.35 27.66 6.70
N THR A 164 11.82 28.65 5.93
CA THR A 164 11.26 28.95 4.61
C THR A 164 12.04 28.29 3.48
N VAL A 165 13.36 28.51 3.40
CA VAL A 165 14.19 28.10 2.26
C VAL A 165 14.15 26.59 2.01
N VAL A 166 14.08 25.78 3.08
CA VAL A 166 13.97 24.31 2.98
C VAL A 166 12.54 23.85 3.21
N HIS A 167 11.99 24.14 4.39
CA HIS A 167 10.74 23.51 4.82
C HIS A 167 9.48 24.10 4.15
N SER A 168 9.30 25.42 4.20
CA SER A 168 8.16 26.06 3.51
C SER A 168 8.22 25.81 2.01
N LEU A 169 9.40 25.89 1.39
CA LEU A 169 9.60 25.58 -0.02
C LEU A 169 9.15 24.15 -0.35
N GLY A 170 9.71 23.13 0.33
CA GLY A 170 9.30 21.74 0.13
C GLY A 170 7.81 21.52 0.42
N GLY A 171 7.27 22.22 1.42
CA GLY A 171 5.86 22.21 1.79
C GLY A 171 4.93 22.81 0.74
N TRP A 172 5.32 23.89 0.06
CA TRP A 172 4.57 24.48 -1.05
C TRP A 172 4.56 23.55 -2.27
N VAL A 173 5.69 22.91 -2.58
CA VAL A 173 5.74 21.90 -3.65
C VAL A 173 4.85 20.70 -3.29
N ALA A 174 4.92 20.22 -2.05
CA ALA A 174 4.09 19.13 -1.55
C ALA A 174 2.59 19.47 -1.63
N LEU A 175 2.20 20.69 -1.26
CA LEU A 175 0.81 21.14 -1.37
C LEU A 175 0.33 21.15 -2.82
N ALA A 176 1.14 21.70 -3.75
CA ALA A 176 0.83 21.66 -5.17
C ALA A 176 0.67 20.22 -5.68
N ALA A 177 1.58 19.32 -5.28
CA ALA A 177 1.55 17.92 -5.70
C ALA A 177 0.33 17.16 -5.14
N VAL A 178 -0.03 17.36 -3.87
CA VAL A 178 -1.23 16.79 -3.25
C VAL A 178 -2.50 17.25 -3.98
N ILE A 179 -2.59 18.53 -4.35
CA ILE A 179 -3.75 19.07 -5.10
C ILE A 179 -3.84 18.46 -6.50
N VAL A 180 -2.73 18.37 -7.24
CA VAL A 180 -2.76 17.94 -8.66
C VAL A 180 -2.93 16.42 -8.81
N ILE A 181 -2.30 15.63 -7.94
CA ILE A 181 -2.35 14.15 -7.95
C ILE A 181 -3.66 13.64 -7.32
N GLY A 182 -4.17 14.34 -6.31
CA GLY A 182 -5.40 13.99 -5.62
C GLY A 182 -5.23 12.90 -4.54
N PRO A 183 -6.32 12.59 -3.82
CA PRO A 183 -6.26 11.79 -2.61
C PRO A 183 -6.14 10.28 -2.86
N ARG A 184 -5.60 9.53 -1.88
CA ARG A 184 -5.56 8.06 -1.92
C ARG A 184 -6.96 7.47 -2.00
N THR A 185 -7.09 6.35 -2.71
CA THR A 185 -8.35 5.65 -2.86
C THR A 185 -8.86 5.18 -1.50
N GLY A 186 -10.12 5.49 -1.19
CA GLY A 186 -10.74 5.19 0.10
C GLY A 186 -10.42 6.17 1.24
N ARG A 187 -9.57 7.18 1.02
CA ARG A 187 -9.24 8.19 2.05
C ARG A 187 -10.44 9.02 2.48
N PHE A 188 -11.35 9.32 1.55
CA PHE A 188 -12.58 10.08 1.79
C PHE A 188 -13.77 9.29 1.25
N VAL A 189 -14.71 8.93 2.12
CA VAL A 189 -15.93 8.21 1.77
C VAL A 189 -17.12 9.09 2.14
N GLN A 190 -17.94 9.45 1.15
CA GLN A 190 -19.04 10.42 1.31
C GLN A 190 -18.59 11.75 1.95
N GLY A 191 -17.39 12.22 1.57
CA GLY A 191 -16.78 13.44 2.12
C GLY A 191 -16.25 13.32 3.55
N LYS A 192 -16.35 12.14 4.19
CA LYS A 192 -15.80 11.90 5.53
C LYS A 192 -14.41 11.27 5.46
N PRO A 193 -13.42 11.81 6.20
CA PRO A 193 -12.07 11.25 6.24
C PRO A 193 -12.07 9.87 6.89
N GLN A 194 -11.48 8.89 6.20
CA GLN A 194 -11.18 7.54 6.71
C GLN A 194 -9.71 7.46 7.11
N GLU A 195 -9.41 6.79 8.21
CA GLU A 195 -8.03 6.58 8.64
C GLU A 195 -7.36 5.49 7.79
N ILE A 196 -6.13 5.74 7.35
CA ILE A 196 -5.28 4.77 6.68
C ILE A 196 -4.12 4.49 7.64
N PRO A 197 -4.09 3.34 8.33
CA PRO A 197 -3.08 3.07 9.35
C PRO A 197 -1.70 2.88 8.72
N GLY A 198 -0.67 3.36 9.43
CA GLY A 198 0.72 3.08 9.11
C GLY A 198 1.10 1.63 9.38
N SER A 199 2.16 1.15 8.75
CA SER A 199 2.59 -0.24 8.88
C SER A 199 3.43 -0.52 10.13
N ASN A 200 4.21 0.45 10.61
CA ASN A 200 5.16 0.26 11.71
C ASN A 200 5.44 1.57 12.44
N LEU A 201 4.65 1.86 13.49
CA LEU A 201 4.82 3.07 14.29
C LEU A 201 6.18 3.15 15.03
N PRO A 202 6.74 2.05 15.60
CA PRO A 202 8.09 2.08 16.15
C PRO A 202 9.16 2.53 15.15
N LEU A 203 9.08 2.08 13.90
CA LEU A 203 9.98 2.53 12.83
C LEU A 203 9.78 4.02 12.54
N ALA A 204 8.54 4.51 12.56
CA ALA A 204 8.27 5.94 12.40
C ALA A 204 8.88 6.78 13.54
N ILE A 205 8.81 6.30 14.78
CA ILE A 205 9.45 6.93 15.95
C ILE A 205 10.98 6.92 15.81
N LEU A 206 11.57 5.83 15.29
CA LEU A 206 13.00 5.80 15.00
C LEU A 206 13.38 6.90 13.99
N GLY A 207 12.54 7.12 12.97
CA GLY A 207 12.69 8.24 12.04
C GLY A 207 12.70 9.60 12.74
N MET A 208 11.75 9.84 13.65
CA MET A 208 11.70 11.05 14.49
C MET A 208 13.00 11.27 15.28
N LEU A 209 13.59 10.20 15.85
CA LEU A 209 14.85 10.30 16.59
C LEU A 209 16.03 10.66 15.68
N PHE A 210 16.11 10.08 14.48
CA PHE A 210 17.11 10.48 13.49
C PHE A 210 16.95 11.94 13.08
N PHE A 211 15.72 12.45 12.94
CA PHE A 211 15.50 13.88 12.72
C PHE A 211 16.01 14.73 13.87
N MET A 212 15.73 14.37 15.13
CA MET A 212 16.23 15.14 16.28
C MET A 212 17.76 15.22 16.30
N ILE A 213 18.45 14.11 16.00
CA ILE A 213 19.92 14.09 15.95
C ILE A 213 20.43 14.87 14.73
N GLY A 214 19.82 14.67 13.56
CA GLY A 214 20.22 15.36 12.35
C GLY A 214 20.02 16.87 12.41
N TRP A 215 18.98 17.33 13.11
CA TRP A 215 18.71 18.76 13.32
C TRP A 215 19.76 19.47 14.17
N ILE A 216 20.55 18.72 14.96
CA ILE A 216 21.74 19.25 15.65
C ILE A 216 22.74 19.75 14.60
N GLY A 217 22.96 18.98 13.54
CA GLY A 217 23.80 19.39 12.41
C GLY A 217 23.14 20.44 11.52
N PHE A 218 21.83 20.33 11.31
CA PHE A 218 21.07 21.27 10.49
C PHE A 218 21.15 22.70 11.04
N ASN A 219 20.75 22.88 12.30
CA ASN A 219 20.80 24.20 12.93
C ASN A 219 22.21 24.54 13.40
N GLY A 220 22.91 23.61 14.04
CA GLY A 220 24.26 23.87 14.55
C GLY A 220 25.27 24.17 13.45
N GLY A 221 25.24 23.43 12.34
CA GLY A 221 26.13 23.63 11.19
C GLY A 221 25.85 24.93 10.44
N SER A 222 24.63 25.47 10.53
CA SER A 222 24.25 26.75 9.91
C SER A 222 24.93 27.97 10.56
N THR A 223 25.73 27.79 11.62
CA THR A 223 26.66 28.83 12.07
C THR A 223 27.79 29.08 11.07
N LEU A 224 28.10 28.12 10.19
CA LEU A 224 29.19 28.15 9.19
C LEU A 224 30.62 28.35 9.75
N GLU A 225 30.74 28.47 11.07
CA GLU A 225 31.98 28.52 11.82
C GLU A 225 31.83 27.83 13.18
N PHE A 226 32.93 27.37 13.74
CA PHE A 226 32.99 26.75 15.05
C PHE A 226 33.18 27.81 16.14
N ASN A 227 32.09 28.16 16.83
CA ASN A 227 32.07 29.19 17.87
C ASN A 227 31.17 28.80 19.08
N GLU A 228 31.18 29.65 20.11
CA GLU A 228 30.44 29.45 21.37
C GLU A 228 28.91 29.48 21.23
N LYS A 229 28.38 30.03 20.13
CA LYS A 229 26.92 30.15 19.90
C LYS A 229 26.28 28.80 19.57
N ILE A 230 27.05 27.86 19.05
CA ILE A 230 26.60 26.52 18.64
C ILE A 230 25.80 25.82 19.74
N ALA A 231 26.31 25.84 20.98
CA ALA A 231 25.67 25.15 22.09
C ALA A 231 24.26 25.70 22.38
N GLY A 232 24.10 27.03 22.39
CA GLY A 232 22.80 27.68 22.60
C GLY A 232 21.81 27.37 21.48
N ILE A 233 22.27 27.37 20.23
CA ILE A 233 21.47 27.02 19.05
C ILE A 233 20.94 25.59 19.15
N ILE A 234 21.80 24.64 19.52
CA ILE A 234 21.41 23.23 19.68
C ILE A 234 20.40 23.07 20.82
N VAL A 235 20.62 23.73 21.97
CA VAL A 235 19.67 23.70 23.09
C VAL A 235 18.31 24.24 22.67
N ASN A 236 18.25 25.39 21.99
CA ASN A 236 17.01 25.95 21.48
C ASN A 236 16.30 24.99 20.51
N THR A 237 17.07 24.30 19.67
CA THR A 237 16.56 23.32 18.72
C THR A 237 15.86 22.15 19.42
N ILE A 238 16.53 21.52 20.39
CA ILE A 238 15.98 20.36 21.11
C ILE A 238 14.80 20.75 22.00
N ILE A 239 14.88 21.89 22.70
CA ILE A 239 13.79 22.34 23.56
C ILE A 239 12.53 22.67 22.75
N SER A 240 12.67 23.29 21.56
CA SER A 240 11.55 23.52 20.65
C SER A 240 10.90 22.21 20.19
N ALA A 241 11.71 21.21 19.82
CA ALA A 241 11.24 19.89 19.43
C ALA A 241 10.39 19.23 20.52
N CYS A 242 10.93 19.19 21.75
CA CYS A 242 10.25 18.62 22.91
C CYS A 242 8.94 19.35 23.24
N ALA A 243 8.94 20.69 23.17
CA ALA A 243 7.74 21.48 23.42
C ALA A 243 6.66 21.24 22.33
N GLY A 244 7.06 21.11 21.07
CA GLY A 244 6.17 20.75 19.96
C GLY A 244 5.56 19.36 20.14
N GLY A 245 6.37 18.35 20.48
CA GLY A 245 5.89 17.00 20.77
C GLY A 245 4.92 16.95 21.95
N MET A 246 5.24 17.65 23.04
CA MET A 246 4.37 17.75 24.22
C MET A 246 3.03 18.43 23.88
N MET A 247 3.06 19.53 23.12
CA MET A 247 1.84 20.20 22.67
C MET A 247 0.97 19.26 21.83
N ALA A 248 1.57 18.52 20.89
CA ALA A 248 0.83 17.54 20.09
C ALA A 248 0.22 16.41 20.93
N MET A 249 0.91 15.93 21.97
CA MET A 249 0.35 14.96 22.92
C MET A 249 -0.87 15.51 23.66
N ILE A 250 -0.78 16.77 24.12
CA ILE A 250 -1.90 17.46 24.81
C ILE A 250 -3.09 17.60 23.86
N LEU A 251 -2.85 18.05 22.62
CA LEU A 251 -3.89 18.19 21.60
C LEU A 251 -4.52 16.85 21.25
N SER A 252 -3.72 15.78 21.10
CA SER A 252 -4.22 14.43 20.86
C SER A 252 -5.15 13.94 21.96
N ASN A 253 -4.83 14.21 23.23
CA ASN A 253 -5.66 13.77 24.36
C ASN A 253 -6.99 14.51 24.43
N ALA A 254 -7.07 15.71 23.87
CA ALA A 254 -8.32 16.47 23.78
C ALA A 254 -9.26 15.94 22.67
N GLU A 255 -8.75 15.11 21.75
CA GLU A 255 -9.55 14.51 20.69
C GLU A 255 -10.28 13.23 21.15
N LYS A 256 -11.51 13.05 20.68
CA LYS A 256 -12.33 11.88 21.01
C LYS A 256 -11.79 10.58 20.39
N GLU A 257 -11.00 10.68 19.32
CA GLU A 257 -10.41 9.55 18.61
C GLU A 257 -8.93 9.42 18.99
N LYS A 258 -8.64 8.63 20.03
CA LYS A 258 -7.27 8.39 20.55
C LYS A 258 -6.32 7.69 19.57
N VAL A 259 -6.81 7.28 18.39
CA VAL A 259 -6.10 6.42 17.44
C VAL A 259 -4.89 7.12 16.80
N ARG A 260 -4.87 8.47 16.76
CA ARG A 260 -3.81 9.26 16.11
C ARG A 260 -2.69 9.76 17.02
N SER A 261 -2.67 9.38 18.30
CA SER A 261 -1.79 10.00 19.29
C SER A 261 -0.30 9.92 18.95
N THR A 262 0.15 8.77 18.43
CA THR A 262 1.56 8.56 18.10
C THR A 262 2.00 9.39 16.89
N SER A 263 1.26 9.33 15.78
CA SER A 263 1.61 10.08 14.56
C SER A 263 1.55 11.58 14.79
N LEU A 264 0.56 12.06 15.55
CA LEU A 264 0.47 13.48 15.88
C LEU A 264 1.65 13.93 16.76
N THR A 265 2.07 13.12 17.73
CA THR A 265 3.23 13.43 18.59
C THR A 265 4.54 13.50 17.79
N ILE A 266 4.74 12.55 16.86
CA ILE A 266 5.88 12.57 15.93
C ILE A 266 5.86 13.88 15.13
N ASN A 267 4.75 14.16 14.45
CA ASN A 267 4.63 15.34 13.61
C ASN A 267 4.70 16.65 14.42
N GLY A 268 4.23 16.68 15.66
CA GLY A 268 4.37 17.82 16.57
C GLY A 268 5.82 18.09 16.95
N THR A 269 6.60 17.03 17.17
CA THR A 269 8.03 17.13 17.44
C THR A 269 8.77 17.70 16.23
N LEU A 270 8.46 17.20 15.03
CA LEU A 270 9.01 17.71 13.77
C LEU A 270 8.58 19.14 13.47
N ALA A 271 7.32 19.50 13.72
CA ALA A 271 6.83 20.87 13.57
C ALA A 271 7.56 21.83 14.52
N GLY A 272 7.89 21.39 15.74
CA GLY A 272 8.72 22.15 16.67
C GLY A 272 10.14 22.37 16.16
N LEU A 273 10.76 21.34 15.57
CA LEU A 273 12.07 21.46 14.90
C LEU A 273 12.01 22.44 13.72
N VAL A 274 11.03 22.30 12.83
CA VAL A 274 10.84 23.19 11.67
C VAL A 274 10.61 24.64 12.08
N ALA A 275 9.80 24.88 13.11
CA ALA A 275 9.44 26.23 13.53
C ALA A 275 10.64 27.01 14.10
N ILE A 276 11.58 26.35 14.79
CA ILE A 276 12.73 27.04 15.38
C ILE A 276 13.88 27.25 14.40
N THR A 277 13.89 26.53 13.27
CA THR A 277 14.95 26.55 12.26
C THR A 277 15.33 27.97 11.79
N ALA A 278 14.38 28.88 11.58
CA ALA A 278 14.66 30.24 11.12
C ALA A 278 15.28 31.15 12.19
N GLY A 279 15.02 30.89 13.49
CA GLY A 279 15.27 31.83 14.58
C GLY A 279 16.10 31.28 15.74
N CYS A 280 16.59 30.04 15.67
CA CYS A 280 17.26 29.35 16.79
C CYS A 280 18.49 30.09 17.33
N HIS A 281 19.13 30.95 16.53
CA HIS A 281 20.26 31.79 16.90
C HIS A 281 19.88 33.16 17.51
N LEU A 282 18.61 33.58 17.42
CA LEU A 282 18.15 34.92 17.80
C LEU A 282 17.16 34.94 18.96
N VAL A 283 16.83 33.80 19.56
CA VAL A 283 15.82 33.71 20.61
C VAL A 283 16.37 33.07 21.87
N SER A 284 15.77 33.40 23.01
CA SER A 284 16.05 32.69 24.26
C SER A 284 15.38 31.32 24.28
N THR A 285 15.90 30.40 25.09
CA THR A 285 15.36 29.02 25.19
C THR A 285 13.89 28.94 25.60
N PRO A 286 13.35 29.78 26.51
CA PRO A 286 11.91 29.82 26.76
C PRO A 286 11.08 30.22 25.53
N HIS A 287 11.57 31.18 24.74
CA HIS A 287 10.92 31.53 23.47
C HIS A 287 11.01 30.38 22.48
N ALA A 288 12.14 29.66 22.40
CA ALA A 288 12.27 28.47 21.56
C ALA A 288 11.22 27.40 21.91
N ALA A 289 10.98 27.14 23.20
CA ALA A 289 9.91 26.24 23.64
C ALA A 289 8.52 26.72 23.18
N LEU A 290 8.23 28.01 23.33
CA LEU A 290 6.96 28.60 22.90
C LEU A 290 6.76 28.51 21.39
N ILE A 291 7.81 28.82 20.61
CA ILE A 291 7.81 28.74 19.15
C ILE A 291 7.51 27.30 18.71
N GLY A 292 8.14 26.31 19.34
CA GLY A 292 7.90 24.90 19.04
C GLY A 292 6.49 24.44 19.36
N ALA A 293 5.97 24.82 20.54
CA ALA A 293 4.60 24.51 20.94
C ALA A 293 3.57 25.12 19.99
N ILE A 294 3.72 26.40 19.61
CA ILE A 294 2.81 27.05 18.66
C ILE A 294 2.98 26.44 17.26
N GLY A 295 4.19 26.05 16.86
CA GLY A 295 4.44 25.36 15.60
C GLY A 295 3.64 24.05 15.48
N ALA A 296 3.64 23.23 16.54
CA ALA A 296 2.84 22.01 16.60
C ALA A 296 1.32 22.30 16.58
N PHE A 297 0.87 23.38 17.25
CA PHE A 297 -0.53 23.81 17.20
C PHE A 297 -0.97 24.24 15.79
N VAL A 298 -0.15 25.05 15.11
CA VAL A 298 -0.42 25.51 13.73
C VAL A 298 -0.42 24.35 12.75
N MET A 299 0.52 23.40 12.90
CA MET A 299 0.55 22.15 12.16
C MET A 299 -0.77 21.38 12.36
N PHE A 300 -1.19 21.17 13.60
CA PHE A 300 -2.43 20.44 13.90
C PHE A 300 -3.69 21.11 13.31
N MET A 301 -3.80 22.44 13.40
CA MET A 301 -4.89 23.19 12.76
C MET A 301 -4.87 23.04 11.22
N THR A 302 -3.69 23.02 10.62
CA THR A 302 -3.52 22.87 9.17
C THR A 302 -3.90 21.47 8.72
N ASP A 303 -3.52 20.42 9.46
CA ASP A 303 -3.96 19.04 9.19
C ASP A 303 -5.50 18.95 9.16
N ARG A 304 -6.16 19.52 10.18
CA ARG A 304 -7.63 19.57 10.25
C ARG A 304 -8.25 20.35 9.09
N LEU A 305 -7.63 21.45 8.66
CA LEU A 305 -8.07 22.24 7.52
C LEU A 305 -7.94 21.46 6.21
N MET A 306 -6.83 20.75 6.00
CA MET A 306 -6.61 19.91 4.82
C MET A 306 -7.64 18.79 4.73
N LEU A 307 -7.95 18.12 5.85
CA LEU A 307 -9.00 17.09 5.89
C LEU A 307 -10.37 17.66 5.52
N ARG A 308 -10.68 18.90 5.95
CA ARG A 308 -11.92 19.59 5.58
C ARG A 308 -12.01 19.87 4.07
N TYR A 309 -10.89 20.20 3.43
CA TYR A 309 -10.80 20.40 1.98
C TYR A 309 -10.55 19.12 1.19
N GLN A 310 -10.58 17.96 1.83
CA GLN A 310 -10.32 16.65 1.23
C GLN A 310 -8.94 16.55 0.54
N LEU A 311 -7.95 17.26 1.10
CA LEU A 311 -6.56 17.13 0.69
C LEU A 311 -5.92 16.01 1.51
N ASP A 312 -5.33 15.04 0.81
CA ASP A 312 -4.72 13.87 1.43
C ASP A 312 -3.19 13.93 1.32
N ASP A 313 -2.59 14.25 2.45
CA ASP A 313 -1.17 14.10 2.71
C ASP A 313 -0.95 12.78 3.46
N ALA A 314 -0.02 11.93 2.98
CA ALA A 314 0.12 10.61 3.55
C ALA A 314 0.75 10.59 4.95
N ILE A 315 1.57 11.59 5.28
CA ILE A 315 2.31 11.68 6.54
C ILE A 315 2.14 13.04 7.25
N SER A 316 1.29 13.92 6.72
CA SER A 316 1.15 15.32 7.14
C SER A 316 2.43 16.16 6.95
N ALA A 317 3.15 15.94 5.84
CA ALA A 317 4.33 16.71 5.46
C ALA A 317 4.02 18.20 5.23
N VAL A 318 2.90 18.52 4.57
CA VAL A 318 2.46 19.90 4.33
C VAL A 318 2.21 20.61 5.67
N PRO A 319 1.37 20.11 6.60
CA PRO A 319 1.23 20.73 7.92
C PRO A 319 2.56 20.93 8.67
N VAL A 320 3.44 19.93 8.67
CA VAL A 320 4.72 19.97 9.40
C VAL A 320 5.69 20.98 8.79
N HIS A 321 5.88 20.96 7.48
CA HIS A 321 6.92 21.75 6.83
C HIS A 321 6.42 23.11 6.34
N LEU A 322 5.23 23.15 5.74
CA LEU A 322 4.65 24.40 5.24
C LEU A 322 4.17 25.29 6.38
N ALA A 323 3.21 24.79 7.18
CA ALA A 323 2.54 25.63 8.16
C ALA A 323 3.45 26.00 9.33
N ALA A 324 4.19 25.02 9.86
CA ALA A 324 5.17 25.31 10.91
C ALA A 324 6.36 26.14 10.38
N GLY A 325 6.74 25.99 9.10
CA GLY A 325 7.79 26.80 8.46
C GLY A 325 7.41 28.27 8.30
N ILE A 326 6.17 28.53 7.86
CA ILE A 326 5.58 29.89 7.81
C ILE A 326 5.56 30.50 9.22
N TRP A 327 5.04 29.76 10.21
CA TRP A 327 5.02 30.21 11.60
C TRP A 327 6.43 30.51 12.12
N GLY A 328 7.38 29.60 11.92
CA GLY A 328 8.76 29.76 12.38
C GLY A 328 9.44 31.00 11.84
N THR A 329 9.24 31.27 10.54
CA THR A 329 9.77 32.45 9.86
C THR A 329 9.17 33.74 10.41
N LEU A 330 7.87 33.75 10.68
CA LEU A 330 7.20 34.90 11.32
C LEU A 330 7.66 35.07 12.78
N ALA A 331 7.86 33.96 13.50
CA ALA A 331 8.28 33.95 14.89
C ALA A 331 9.66 34.57 15.11
N VAL A 332 10.56 34.50 14.11
CA VAL A 332 11.84 35.21 14.13
C VAL A 332 11.62 36.70 14.38
N ALA A 333 10.76 37.35 13.60
CA ALA A 333 10.50 38.77 13.76
C ALA A 333 9.76 39.08 15.07
N LEU A 334 8.94 38.17 15.60
CA LEU A 334 8.19 38.40 16.84
C LEU A 334 9.06 38.29 18.10
N PHE A 335 9.94 37.29 18.17
CA PHE A 335 10.68 36.95 19.39
C PHE A 335 12.19 37.19 19.29
N GLY A 336 12.72 37.40 18.08
CA GLY A 336 14.14 37.58 17.83
C GLY A 336 14.71 38.84 18.48
N HIS A 337 15.95 38.76 18.97
CA HIS A 337 16.69 39.89 19.49
C HIS A 337 17.15 40.81 18.34
N LEU A 338 16.48 41.97 18.17
CA LEU A 338 16.77 42.95 17.12
C LEU A 338 18.23 43.44 17.16
N ASP A 339 18.77 43.61 18.37
CA ASP A 339 20.14 44.11 18.58
C ASP A 339 21.21 43.18 17.96
N ALA A 340 20.88 41.91 17.74
CA ALA A 340 21.80 40.94 17.14
C ALA A 340 21.91 41.05 15.61
N LEU A 341 21.01 41.77 14.95
CA LEU A 341 21.05 41.97 13.49
C LEU A 341 21.91 43.17 13.08
N GLY A 342 22.25 44.08 14.00
CA GLY A 342 23.03 45.29 13.69
C GLY A 342 22.31 46.33 12.83
N GLU A 343 21.04 46.08 12.48
CA GLU A 343 20.23 46.93 11.61
C GLU A 343 19.18 47.73 12.40
N PRO A 344 18.88 48.99 12.02
CA PRO A 344 18.00 49.88 12.78
C PRO A 344 16.50 49.64 12.52
N PHE A 345 16.09 48.40 12.25
CA PHE A 345 14.68 48.09 11.96
C PHE A 345 13.81 48.19 13.22
N SER A 346 12.63 48.77 13.09
CA SER A 346 11.56 48.55 14.05
C SER A 346 11.02 47.12 13.96
N ARG A 347 10.41 46.64 15.05
CA ARG A 347 9.75 45.33 15.10
C ARG A 347 8.72 45.14 13.98
N PHE A 348 7.97 46.19 13.64
CA PHE A 348 6.94 46.15 12.60
C PHE A 348 7.53 46.04 11.19
N GLU A 349 8.62 46.76 10.91
CA GLU A 349 9.33 46.64 9.62
C GLU A 349 9.88 45.23 9.44
N TRP A 350 10.48 44.66 10.48
CA TRP A 350 11.02 43.31 10.42
C TRP A 350 9.94 42.25 10.21
N ILE A 351 8.78 42.38 10.87
CA ILE A 351 7.61 41.53 10.58
C ILE A 351 7.21 41.65 9.10
N GLY A 352 7.19 42.87 8.56
CA GLY A 352 6.92 43.12 7.15
C GLY A 352 7.90 42.40 6.22
N ILE A 353 9.20 42.46 6.52
CA ILE A 353 10.26 41.78 5.76
C ILE A 353 10.08 40.26 5.78
N GLN A 354 9.81 39.66 6.95
CA GLN A 354 9.55 38.22 7.05
C GLN A 354 8.32 37.80 6.24
N LEU A 355 7.25 38.61 6.26
CA LEU A 355 6.04 38.37 5.45
C LEU A 355 6.32 38.47 3.95
N ILE A 356 7.17 39.41 3.52
CA ILE A 356 7.61 39.52 2.12
C ILE A 356 8.35 38.25 1.71
N GLY A 357 9.28 37.74 2.52
CA GLY A 357 10.00 36.49 2.23
C GLY A 357 9.08 35.27 2.15
N ILE A 358 8.14 35.13 3.09
CA ILE A 358 7.11 34.07 3.05
C ILE A 358 6.27 34.18 1.77
N ALA A 359 5.80 35.38 1.43
CA ALA A 359 4.98 35.62 0.25
C ALA A 359 5.77 35.38 -1.05
N ALA A 360 7.03 35.82 -1.13
CA ALA A 360 7.90 35.59 -2.27
C ALA A 360 8.12 34.08 -2.50
N CYS A 361 8.36 33.31 -1.43
CA CYS A 361 8.46 31.86 -1.50
C CYS A 361 7.15 31.25 -2.03
N ALA A 362 6.02 31.61 -1.44
CA ALA A 362 4.71 31.09 -1.82
C ALA A 362 4.36 31.39 -3.29
N LEU A 363 4.52 32.65 -3.72
CA LEU A 363 4.17 33.13 -5.05
C LEU A 363 5.10 32.60 -6.15
N PHE A 364 6.34 32.25 -5.81
CA PHE A 364 7.26 31.62 -6.74
C PHE A 364 7.06 30.09 -6.79
N VAL A 365 7.13 29.43 -5.63
CA VAL A 365 7.24 27.96 -5.53
C VAL A 365 5.93 27.27 -5.85
N PHE A 366 4.81 27.71 -5.26
CA PHE A 366 3.52 27.03 -5.44
C PHE A 366 3.00 27.14 -6.88
N PRO A 367 2.89 28.33 -7.51
CA PRO A 367 2.44 28.45 -8.88
C PRO A 367 3.34 27.71 -9.87
N THR A 368 4.67 27.82 -9.73
CA THR A 368 5.61 27.11 -10.62
C THR A 368 5.43 25.61 -10.53
N SER A 369 5.37 25.06 -9.31
CA SER A 369 5.15 23.62 -9.10
C SER A 369 3.79 23.17 -9.63
N TYR A 370 2.74 23.92 -9.34
CA TYR A 370 1.38 23.62 -9.79
C TYR A 370 1.28 23.61 -11.32
N LEU A 371 1.84 24.62 -11.99
CA LEU A 371 1.83 24.73 -13.45
C LEU A 371 2.63 23.62 -14.11
N VAL A 372 3.84 23.31 -13.61
CA VAL A 372 4.68 22.22 -14.13
C VAL A 372 3.95 20.88 -13.99
N LEU A 373 3.37 20.59 -12.82
CA LEU A 373 2.63 19.35 -12.61
C LEU A 373 1.36 19.27 -13.46
N GLN A 374 0.64 20.37 -13.64
CA GLN A 374 -0.53 20.40 -14.54
C GLN A 374 -0.16 20.20 -16.00
N LEU A 375 0.97 20.74 -16.44
CA LEU A 375 1.48 20.50 -17.78
C LEU A 375 1.91 19.03 -17.94
N LEU A 376 2.66 18.50 -16.97
CA LEU A 376 3.12 17.11 -16.98
C LEU A 376 1.95 16.12 -16.99
N LYS A 377 0.87 16.43 -16.27
CA LYS A 377 -0.39 15.65 -16.26
C LYS A 377 -1.00 15.48 -17.65
N ARG A 378 -0.72 16.38 -18.60
CA ARG A 378 -1.16 16.26 -20.00
C ARG A 378 -0.28 15.31 -20.82
N LEU A 379 0.96 15.07 -20.40
CA LEU A 379 1.94 14.24 -21.11
C LEU A 379 1.97 12.81 -20.59
N THR A 380 1.86 12.62 -19.26
CA THR A 380 1.90 11.31 -18.61
C THR A 380 1.00 11.31 -17.36
N PRO A 381 0.36 10.18 -17.02
CA PRO A 381 -0.40 10.10 -15.78
C PRO A 381 0.52 10.27 -14.57
N LEU A 382 0.17 11.17 -13.66
CA LEU A 382 0.96 11.40 -12.45
C LEU A 382 0.72 10.32 -11.38
N ARG A 383 -0.45 9.69 -11.43
CA ARG A 383 -0.90 8.65 -10.50
C ARG A 383 -0.76 7.27 -11.13
N VAL A 384 -0.54 6.25 -10.31
CA VAL A 384 -0.70 4.85 -10.73
C VAL A 384 -2.17 4.52 -11.01
N SER A 385 -2.42 3.37 -11.67
CA SER A 385 -3.79 2.86 -11.84
C SER A 385 -4.41 2.48 -10.50
N LEU A 386 -5.75 2.43 -10.45
CA LEU A 386 -6.46 1.99 -9.24
C LEU A 386 -6.03 0.59 -8.81
N ASP A 387 -5.89 -0.34 -9.76
CA ASP A 387 -5.43 -1.70 -9.47
C ASP A 387 -4.02 -1.72 -8.87
N ALA A 388 -3.09 -0.93 -9.41
CA ALA A 388 -1.74 -0.80 -8.89
C ALA A 388 -1.71 -0.20 -7.47
N GLU A 389 -2.55 0.80 -7.19
CA GLU A 389 -2.70 1.36 -5.85
C GLU A 389 -3.32 0.35 -4.86
N HIS A 390 -4.25 -0.49 -5.32
CA HIS A 390 -4.83 -1.56 -4.51
C HIS A 390 -3.83 -2.69 -4.23
N GLN A 391 -3.07 -3.15 -5.22
CA GLN A 391 -2.02 -4.16 -5.06
C GLN A 391 -0.85 -3.64 -4.20
N GLY A 392 -0.47 -2.38 -4.36
CA GLY A 392 0.68 -1.77 -3.72
C GLY A 392 1.83 -1.52 -4.69
N LEU A 393 2.57 -0.44 -4.44
CA LEU A 393 3.64 0.04 -5.32
C LEU A 393 4.92 -0.81 -5.24
N ASN A 394 5.08 -1.59 -4.17
CA ASN A 394 6.18 -2.57 -4.09
C ASN A 394 6.11 -3.55 -5.27
N PHE A 395 4.93 -4.09 -5.53
CA PHE A 395 4.71 -5.03 -6.62
C PHE A 395 4.56 -4.32 -7.97
N SER A 396 3.66 -3.33 -8.05
CA SER A 396 3.25 -2.75 -9.34
C SER A 396 4.32 -1.87 -10.02
N GLU A 397 5.21 -1.22 -9.26
CA GLU A 397 6.29 -0.42 -9.83
C GLU A 397 7.66 -1.11 -9.75
N HIS A 398 7.91 -1.88 -8.69
CA HIS A 398 9.24 -2.45 -8.42
C HIS A 398 9.31 -3.96 -8.56
N GLY A 399 8.21 -4.62 -8.91
CA GLY A 399 8.14 -6.08 -9.06
C GLY A 399 8.47 -6.84 -7.78
N ALA A 400 8.50 -6.17 -6.63
CA ALA A 400 8.88 -6.76 -5.37
C ALA A 400 7.77 -7.70 -4.91
N ARG A 401 8.10 -8.98 -4.90
CA ARG A 401 7.22 -10.04 -4.41
C ARG A 401 7.44 -10.14 -2.90
N THR A 402 6.45 -9.74 -2.13
CA THR A 402 6.41 -10.08 -0.70
C THR A 402 5.77 -11.45 -0.55
N GLU A 403 6.12 -12.18 0.51
CA GLU A 403 5.53 -13.49 0.80
C GLU A 403 3.99 -13.45 0.78
N LEU A 404 3.40 -12.37 1.32
CA LEU A 404 1.95 -12.17 1.32
C LEU A 404 1.41 -11.96 -0.09
N SER A 405 2.12 -11.19 -0.92
CA SER A 405 1.73 -10.96 -2.30
C SER A 405 1.79 -12.26 -3.12
N GLU A 406 2.80 -13.09 -2.91
CA GLU A 406 2.93 -14.38 -3.60
C GLU A 406 1.84 -15.36 -3.16
N LEU A 407 1.56 -15.41 -1.85
CA LEU A 407 0.46 -16.20 -1.30
C LEU A 407 -0.88 -15.79 -1.93
N LEU A 408 -1.23 -14.49 -1.89
CA LEU A 408 -2.49 -13.98 -2.43
C LEU A 408 -2.61 -14.20 -3.94
N SER A 409 -1.54 -13.94 -4.70
CA SER A 409 -1.52 -14.17 -6.15
C SER A 409 -1.75 -15.66 -6.48
N SER A 410 -1.11 -16.56 -5.72
CA SER A 410 -1.28 -18.00 -5.93
C SER A 410 -2.70 -18.46 -5.57
N MET A 411 -3.31 -17.89 -4.53
CA MET A 411 -4.69 -18.18 -4.15
C MET A 411 -5.69 -17.70 -5.21
N GLN A 412 -5.52 -16.50 -5.75
CA GLN A 412 -6.37 -15.97 -6.83
C GLN A 412 -6.23 -16.80 -8.12
N GLU A 413 -5.04 -17.29 -8.42
CA GLU A 413 -4.82 -18.16 -9.58
C GLU A 413 -5.53 -19.51 -9.41
N GLN A 414 -5.51 -20.08 -8.20
CA GLN A 414 -6.24 -21.31 -7.89
C GLN A 414 -7.76 -21.12 -7.97
N GLU A 415 -8.29 -20.00 -7.49
CA GLU A 415 -9.71 -19.64 -7.63
C GLU A 415 -10.11 -19.54 -9.11
N ARG A 416 -9.30 -18.82 -9.91
CA ARG A 416 -9.59 -18.60 -11.33
C ARG A 416 -9.49 -19.87 -12.17
N THR A 417 -8.53 -20.74 -11.88
CA THR A 417 -8.27 -21.95 -12.68
C THR A 417 -9.03 -23.18 -12.17
N GLY A 418 -9.45 -23.18 -10.90
CA GLY A 418 -9.98 -24.36 -10.22
C GLY A 418 -8.93 -25.44 -9.96
N ASP A 419 -7.63 -25.21 -10.24
CA ASP A 419 -6.58 -26.20 -10.06
C ASP A 419 -6.09 -26.24 -8.60
N LEU A 420 -6.71 -27.12 -7.82
CA LEU A 420 -6.36 -27.38 -6.43
C LEU A 420 -5.09 -28.23 -6.25
N LYS A 421 -4.40 -28.65 -7.33
CA LYS A 421 -3.16 -29.43 -7.25
C LYS A 421 -1.95 -28.55 -7.02
N GLN A 422 -1.96 -27.34 -7.57
CA GLN A 422 -0.88 -26.39 -7.33
C GLN A 422 -0.81 -26.04 -5.85
N ARG A 423 0.41 -25.87 -5.32
CA ARG A 423 0.62 -25.48 -3.92
C ARG A 423 1.12 -24.05 -3.91
N VAL A 424 0.64 -23.29 -2.92
CA VAL A 424 1.15 -21.94 -2.69
C VAL A 424 2.57 -22.04 -2.11
N PRO A 425 3.48 -21.12 -2.45
CA PRO A 425 4.82 -21.11 -1.87
C PRO A 425 4.76 -20.92 -0.36
N VAL A 426 5.65 -21.61 0.37
CA VAL A 426 5.74 -21.56 1.83
C VAL A 426 7.14 -21.08 2.20
N GLU A 427 7.23 -19.88 2.74
CA GLU A 427 8.48 -19.34 3.27
C GLU A 427 8.67 -19.82 4.73
N PRO A 428 9.77 -20.50 5.08
CA PRO A 428 9.99 -20.97 6.44
C PRO A 428 10.12 -19.81 7.44
N PHE A 429 9.59 -20.00 8.65
CA PHE A 429 9.76 -19.10 9.81
C PHE A 429 9.06 -17.73 9.72
N THR A 430 8.14 -17.55 8.78
CA THR A 430 7.36 -16.31 8.67
C THR A 430 5.89 -16.53 8.99
N GLU A 431 5.19 -15.49 9.45
CA GLU A 431 3.75 -15.56 9.75
C GLU A 431 2.94 -15.93 8.50
N VAL A 432 3.30 -15.35 7.35
CA VAL A 432 2.67 -15.65 6.06
C VAL A 432 2.98 -17.07 5.62
N GLY A 433 4.22 -17.54 5.83
CA GLY A 433 4.60 -18.93 5.58
C GLY A 433 3.80 -19.92 6.41
N GLN A 434 3.51 -19.61 7.68
CA GLN A 434 2.63 -20.43 8.51
C GLN A 434 1.21 -20.50 7.94
N ILE A 435 0.66 -19.36 7.48
CA ILE A 435 -0.65 -19.31 6.81
C ILE A 435 -0.63 -20.14 5.52
N ALA A 436 0.40 -19.96 4.69
CA ALA A 436 0.58 -20.71 3.44
C ALA A 436 0.67 -22.22 3.68
N ALA A 437 1.38 -22.65 4.73
CA ALA A 437 1.49 -24.05 5.12
C ALA A 437 0.14 -24.63 5.56
N GLN A 438 -0.64 -23.88 6.36
CA GLN A 438 -1.99 -24.31 6.77
C GLN A 438 -2.95 -24.35 5.58
N TYR A 439 -2.90 -23.35 4.71
CA TYR A 439 -3.69 -23.32 3.48
C TYR A 439 -3.39 -24.54 2.59
N ASN A 440 -2.11 -24.85 2.38
CA ASN A 440 -1.69 -26.05 1.64
C ASN A 440 -2.18 -27.36 2.28
N ARG A 441 -2.25 -27.44 3.62
CA ARG A 441 -2.83 -28.60 4.33
C ARG A 441 -4.33 -28.71 4.06
N VAL A 442 -5.07 -27.60 4.14
CA VAL A 442 -6.50 -27.56 3.82
C VAL A 442 -6.73 -27.99 2.37
N MET A 443 -5.98 -27.43 1.41
CA MET A 443 -6.08 -27.80 0.00
C MET A 443 -5.73 -29.28 -0.24
N SER A 444 -4.74 -29.82 0.48
CA SER A 444 -4.40 -31.24 0.38
C SER A 444 -5.51 -32.15 0.93
N ASN A 445 -6.18 -31.74 2.00
CA ASN A 445 -7.31 -32.49 2.56
C ASN A 445 -8.52 -32.42 1.64
N LEU A 446 -8.81 -31.25 1.08
CA LEU A 446 -9.88 -31.05 0.12
C LEU A 446 -9.66 -31.91 -1.14
N ASN A 447 -8.45 -31.88 -1.72
CA ASN A 447 -8.11 -32.72 -2.87
C ASN A 447 -8.24 -34.22 -2.54
N ARG A 448 -7.83 -34.64 -1.33
CA ARG A 448 -7.99 -36.03 -0.87
C ARG A 448 -9.47 -36.42 -0.72
N MET A 449 -10.30 -35.52 -0.19
CA MET A 449 -11.75 -35.73 -0.08
C MET A 449 -12.40 -35.85 -1.46
N ILE A 450 -12.09 -34.94 -2.40
CA ILE A 450 -12.60 -34.98 -3.78
C ILE A 450 -12.19 -36.28 -4.47
N MET A 451 -10.90 -36.67 -4.37
CA MET A 451 -10.41 -37.92 -4.95
C MET A 451 -11.05 -39.15 -4.33
N ARG A 452 -11.23 -39.17 -2.99
CA ARG A 452 -11.91 -40.27 -2.31
C ARG A 452 -13.36 -40.40 -2.75
N THR A 453 -14.10 -39.29 -2.85
CA THR A 453 -15.47 -39.28 -3.37
C THR A 453 -15.53 -39.79 -4.81
N ARG A 454 -14.60 -39.36 -5.68
CA ARG A 454 -14.53 -39.85 -7.06
C ARG A 454 -14.23 -41.36 -7.14
N LEU A 455 -13.31 -41.86 -6.31
CA LEU A 455 -12.99 -43.29 -6.27
C LEU A 455 -14.17 -44.12 -5.76
N ILE A 456 -14.87 -43.66 -4.72
CA ILE A 456 -16.09 -44.33 -4.24
C ILE A 456 -17.12 -44.43 -5.37
N VAL A 457 -17.44 -43.31 -6.04
CA VAL A 457 -18.41 -43.31 -7.14
C VAL A 457 -17.97 -44.19 -8.32
N ARG A 458 -16.67 -44.30 -8.56
CA ARG A 458 -16.09 -45.12 -9.63
C ARG A 458 -16.11 -46.61 -9.33
N ASP A 459 -15.80 -47.01 -8.10
CA ASP A 459 -15.71 -48.41 -7.68
C ASP A 459 -17.07 -49.01 -7.31
N MET A 460 -18.14 -48.21 -7.33
CA MET A 460 -19.51 -48.70 -7.16
C MET A 460 -19.90 -49.61 -8.33
N GLN A 461 -20.29 -50.84 -7.99
CA GLN A 461 -20.88 -51.78 -8.95
C GLN A 461 -22.28 -51.35 -9.39
N ASP A 462 -23.00 -50.65 -8.51
CA ASP A 462 -24.30 -50.08 -8.82
C ASP A 462 -24.14 -48.89 -9.79
N GLY A 463 -25.08 -48.80 -10.72
CA GLY A 463 -25.14 -47.73 -11.69
C GLY A 463 -25.74 -46.48 -11.08
N ILE A 464 -25.03 -45.37 -11.16
CA ILE A 464 -25.52 -44.05 -10.79
C ILE A 464 -25.67 -43.24 -12.05
N ILE A 465 -26.89 -42.78 -12.31
CA ILE A 465 -27.17 -41.78 -13.32
C ILE A 465 -27.75 -40.53 -12.66
N THR A 466 -27.42 -39.36 -13.21
CA THR A 466 -28.07 -38.09 -12.87
C THR A 466 -28.81 -37.58 -14.10
N PHE A 467 -29.94 -36.91 -13.90
CA PHE A 467 -30.78 -36.42 -14.98
C PHE A 467 -31.50 -35.12 -14.60
N SER A 468 -31.85 -34.35 -15.63
CA SER A 468 -32.60 -33.10 -15.50
C SER A 468 -34.09 -33.35 -15.20
N ASN A 469 -34.81 -32.28 -14.87
CA ASN A 469 -36.27 -32.30 -14.71
C ASN A 469 -37.07 -32.73 -15.96
N LYS A 470 -36.41 -32.82 -17.13
CA LYS A 470 -36.99 -33.36 -18.37
C LYS A 470 -36.60 -34.83 -18.63
N GLY A 471 -35.99 -35.50 -17.64
CA GLY A 471 -35.55 -36.89 -17.78
C GLY A 471 -34.33 -37.07 -18.69
N ILE A 472 -33.61 -36.00 -19.05
CA ILE A 472 -32.39 -36.12 -19.87
C ILE A 472 -31.19 -36.45 -18.98
N ILE A 473 -30.45 -37.51 -19.30
CA ILE A 473 -29.27 -37.96 -18.54
C ILE A 473 -28.14 -36.92 -18.66
N THR A 474 -27.62 -36.47 -17.54
CA THR A 474 -26.53 -35.48 -17.45
C THR A 474 -25.18 -36.08 -17.07
N SER A 475 -25.17 -37.19 -16.33
CA SER A 475 -23.95 -37.92 -15.99
C SER A 475 -24.28 -39.37 -15.66
N ALA A 476 -23.34 -40.28 -15.95
CA ALA A 476 -23.41 -41.70 -15.62
C ALA A 476 -22.04 -42.15 -15.08
N ASN A 477 -22.04 -42.94 -14.00
CA ASN A 477 -20.82 -43.54 -13.47
C ASN A 477 -20.45 -44.82 -14.26
N PRO A 478 -19.22 -45.36 -14.09
CA PRO A 478 -18.81 -46.60 -14.74
C PRO A 478 -19.66 -47.82 -14.39
N GLY A 479 -20.25 -47.88 -13.18
CA GLY A 479 -21.22 -48.92 -12.83
C GLY A 479 -22.41 -48.95 -13.77
N ALA A 480 -22.94 -47.78 -14.16
CA ALA A 480 -24.03 -47.66 -15.12
C ALA A 480 -23.59 -48.11 -16.52
N GLU A 481 -22.37 -47.79 -16.94
CA GLU A 481 -21.82 -48.26 -18.22
C GLU A 481 -21.75 -49.79 -18.28
N VAL A 482 -21.32 -50.43 -17.20
CA VAL A 482 -21.24 -51.90 -17.09
C VAL A 482 -22.63 -52.52 -17.05
N ILE A 483 -23.57 -51.98 -16.25
CA ILE A 483 -24.93 -52.49 -16.12
C ILE A 483 -25.68 -52.43 -17.46
N PHE A 484 -25.56 -51.33 -18.21
CA PHE A 484 -26.30 -51.16 -19.47
C PHE A 484 -25.50 -51.54 -20.72
N GLY A 485 -24.21 -51.83 -20.59
CA GLY A 485 -23.33 -52.13 -21.72
C GLY A 485 -23.25 -50.97 -22.73
N ARG A 486 -23.39 -49.73 -22.26
CA ARG A 486 -23.35 -48.49 -23.05
C ARG A 486 -22.31 -47.56 -22.46
N SER A 487 -21.51 -46.89 -23.27
CA SER A 487 -20.60 -45.89 -22.73
C SER A 487 -21.38 -44.67 -22.24
N ALA A 488 -20.83 -43.94 -21.27
CA ALA A 488 -21.41 -42.71 -20.75
C ALA A 488 -21.60 -41.68 -21.88
N GLN A 489 -20.71 -41.67 -22.87
CA GLN A 489 -20.81 -40.81 -24.05
C GLN A 489 -22.04 -41.12 -24.91
N ASP A 490 -22.52 -42.37 -24.93
CA ASP A 490 -23.68 -42.78 -25.72
C ASP A 490 -25.01 -42.46 -25.03
N ILE A 491 -25.02 -42.39 -23.69
CA ILE A 491 -26.25 -42.22 -22.89
C ILE A 491 -26.43 -40.80 -22.35
N ILE A 492 -25.35 -40.05 -22.13
CA ILE A 492 -25.44 -38.64 -21.70
C ILE A 492 -26.07 -37.81 -22.84
N GLY A 493 -27.04 -36.97 -22.49
CA GLY A 493 -27.85 -36.18 -23.43
C GLY A 493 -29.07 -36.92 -23.99
N SER A 494 -29.19 -38.22 -23.73
CA SER A 494 -30.38 -39.01 -24.12
C SER A 494 -31.45 -39.02 -23.02
N PRO A 495 -32.73 -39.24 -23.35
CA PRO A 495 -33.77 -39.49 -22.36
C PRO A 495 -33.47 -40.74 -21.51
N SER A 496 -33.72 -40.67 -20.21
CA SER A 496 -33.47 -41.76 -19.26
C SER A 496 -34.28 -43.01 -19.56
N GLY A 497 -35.41 -42.87 -20.25
CA GLY A 497 -36.22 -43.99 -20.75
C GLY A 497 -35.50 -44.89 -21.75
N LEU A 498 -34.41 -44.42 -22.38
CA LEU A 498 -33.56 -45.25 -23.26
C LEU A 498 -32.99 -46.48 -22.53
N LEU A 499 -32.83 -46.39 -21.20
CA LEU A 499 -32.28 -47.46 -20.38
C LEU A 499 -33.34 -48.50 -19.94
N LEU A 500 -34.61 -48.24 -20.23
CA LEU A 500 -35.75 -49.04 -19.77
C LEU A 500 -36.38 -49.83 -20.92
N HIS A 501 -36.78 -51.07 -20.64
CA HIS A 501 -37.58 -51.90 -21.54
C HIS A 501 -39.08 -51.61 -21.37
N GLU A 502 -39.88 -51.89 -22.40
CA GLU A 502 -41.35 -51.69 -22.37
C GLU A 502 -42.05 -52.45 -21.25
N ASP A 503 -41.50 -53.60 -20.82
CA ASP A 503 -42.05 -54.39 -19.71
C ASP A 503 -42.08 -53.63 -18.38
N SER A 504 -41.28 -52.56 -18.23
CA SER A 504 -41.36 -51.67 -17.07
C SER A 504 -42.76 -51.03 -16.92
N ARG A 505 -43.54 -50.92 -18.01
CA ARG A 505 -44.93 -50.44 -17.98
C ARG A 505 -45.87 -51.38 -17.23
N GLN A 506 -45.52 -52.66 -17.03
CA GLN A 506 -46.35 -53.57 -16.23
C GLN A 506 -46.43 -53.11 -14.78
N PHE A 507 -45.35 -52.52 -14.26
CA PHE A 507 -45.29 -51.97 -12.91
C PHE A 507 -45.85 -50.55 -12.84
N PHE A 508 -45.72 -49.76 -13.93
CA PHE A 508 -46.16 -48.36 -13.99
C PHE A 508 -46.90 -48.04 -15.31
N PRO A 509 -48.16 -48.48 -15.47
CA PRO A 509 -48.88 -48.40 -16.76
C PRO A 509 -49.33 -46.99 -17.16
N ALA A 510 -49.40 -46.05 -16.20
CA ALA A 510 -49.86 -44.68 -16.44
C ALA A 510 -48.74 -43.69 -16.82
N THR A 511 -47.47 -44.12 -16.83
CA THR A 511 -46.31 -43.24 -16.98
C THR A 511 -45.51 -43.57 -18.23
N HIS A 512 -45.15 -42.55 -19.01
CA HIS A 512 -44.30 -42.73 -20.18
C HIS A 512 -42.86 -43.06 -19.76
N LEU A 513 -42.18 -43.97 -20.48
CA LEU A 513 -40.85 -44.48 -20.08
C LEU A 513 -39.80 -43.39 -19.89
N ASN A 514 -39.84 -42.34 -20.72
CA ASN A 514 -38.90 -41.22 -20.61
C ASN A 514 -39.10 -40.39 -19.34
N ASP A 515 -40.31 -40.38 -18.78
CA ASP A 515 -40.67 -39.60 -17.60
C ASP A 515 -40.65 -40.45 -16.32
N LEU A 516 -40.46 -41.77 -16.45
CA LEU A 516 -40.59 -42.72 -15.36
C LEU A 516 -39.61 -42.42 -14.22
N PHE A 517 -38.33 -42.21 -14.53
CA PHE A 517 -37.33 -41.86 -13.52
C PHE A 517 -37.64 -40.54 -12.79
N VAL A 518 -38.14 -39.52 -13.50
CA VAL A 518 -38.53 -38.23 -12.89
C VAL A 518 -39.76 -38.39 -12.00
N THR A 519 -40.72 -39.22 -12.42
CA THR A 519 -41.94 -39.51 -11.68
C THR A 519 -41.64 -40.27 -10.40
N LEU A 520 -40.76 -41.27 -10.45
CA LEU A 520 -40.31 -41.99 -9.26
C LEU A 520 -39.55 -41.06 -8.31
N ALA A 521 -38.68 -40.19 -8.83
CA ALA A 521 -37.92 -39.25 -8.01
C ALA A 521 -38.79 -38.14 -7.38
N SER A 522 -39.99 -37.92 -7.91
CA SER A 522 -40.97 -36.95 -7.41
C SER A 522 -42.10 -37.59 -6.61
N SER A 523 -42.10 -38.92 -6.50
CA SER A 523 -43.06 -39.68 -5.71
C SER A 523 -42.68 -39.62 -4.22
N PRO A 524 -43.65 -39.57 -3.29
CA PRO A 524 -43.38 -39.65 -1.85
C PRO A 524 -42.93 -41.05 -1.39
N ASP A 525 -42.92 -42.04 -2.28
CA ASP A 525 -42.52 -43.41 -1.99
C ASP A 525 -41.03 -43.60 -2.29
N GLU A 526 -40.18 -43.54 -1.27
CA GLU A 526 -38.70 -43.57 -1.40
C GLU A 526 -38.12 -45.01 -1.53
N GLY A 527 -38.97 -46.01 -1.75
CA GLY A 527 -38.59 -47.41 -1.80
C GLY A 527 -37.83 -47.80 -3.09
N PRO A 528 -37.08 -48.91 -3.07
CA PRO A 528 -36.53 -49.48 -4.30
C PRO A 528 -37.66 -49.95 -5.21
N HIS A 529 -37.65 -49.50 -6.46
CA HIS A 529 -38.61 -49.88 -7.49
C HIS A 529 -38.00 -50.91 -8.43
N GLU A 530 -38.67 -52.05 -8.60
CA GLU A 530 -38.27 -53.03 -9.60
C GLU A 530 -38.74 -52.59 -10.99
N LEU A 531 -37.79 -52.46 -11.91
CA LEU A 531 -38.00 -52.10 -13.30
C LEU A 531 -37.29 -53.11 -14.20
N VAL A 532 -37.43 -52.94 -15.51
CA VAL A 532 -36.79 -53.80 -16.51
C VAL A 532 -35.84 -52.97 -17.36
N GLY A 533 -34.55 -53.27 -17.26
CA GLY A 533 -33.49 -52.59 -17.98
C GLY A 533 -33.25 -53.15 -19.38
N PHE A 534 -32.60 -52.36 -20.23
CA PHE A 534 -32.31 -52.69 -21.63
C PHE A 534 -30.83 -52.48 -22.00
N LYS A 535 -30.13 -53.56 -22.43
CA LYS A 535 -28.71 -53.53 -22.88
C LYS A 535 -28.58 -53.26 -24.39
N ASN A 536 -27.43 -52.75 -24.83
CA ASN A 536 -27.21 -52.29 -26.21
C ASN A 536 -27.09 -53.39 -27.28
N ASP A 537 -26.75 -54.64 -26.93
CA ASP A 537 -26.50 -55.69 -27.92
C ASP A 537 -27.35 -56.94 -27.65
N LEU A 538 -28.32 -57.16 -28.54
CA LEU A 538 -29.13 -58.35 -28.76
C LEU A 538 -29.64 -59.14 -27.53
N SER A 539 -30.88 -58.77 -27.14
CA SER A 539 -31.96 -59.63 -26.60
C SER A 539 -31.69 -60.37 -25.29
N LEU A 540 -31.98 -59.69 -24.19
CA LEU A 540 -32.99 -60.11 -23.19
C LEU A 540 -33.19 -58.94 -22.20
N PRO A 541 -34.44 -58.51 -21.92
CA PRO A 541 -34.71 -57.62 -20.79
C PRO A 541 -34.19 -58.23 -19.49
N PHE A 542 -33.67 -57.40 -18.61
CA PHE A 542 -33.15 -57.86 -17.32
C PHE A 542 -33.74 -57.03 -16.17
N PRO A 543 -34.07 -57.67 -15.03
CA PRO A 543 -34.67 -56.95 -13.92
C PRO A 543 -33.61 -56.07 -13.25
N ILE A 544 -33.97 -54.80 -13.06
CA ILE A 544 -33.16 -53.82 -12.33
C ILE A 544 -33.97 -53.32 -11.12
N GLU A 545 -33.26 -52.99 -10.06
CA GLU A 545 -33.80 -52.27 -8.92
C GLU A 545 -33.32 -50.82 -8.99
N VAL A 546 -34.25 -49.87 -8.87
CA VAL A 546 -33.98 -48.45 -9.03
C VAL A 546 -34.44 -47.70 -7.80
N THR A 547 -33.55 -46.92 -7.20
CA THR A 547 -33.87 -45.94 -6.16
C THR A 547 -33.56 -44.56 -6.68
N THR A 548 -34.56 -43.69 -6.70
CA THR A 548 -34.43 -42.32 -7.19
C THR A 548 -34.47 -41.31 -6.06
N SER A 549 -33.74 -40.21 -6.21
CA SER A 549 -33.76 -39.10 -5.26
C SER A 549 -33.75 -37.76 -5.99
N ALA A 550 -34.33 -36.75 -5.35
CA ALA A 550 -34.35 -35.37 -5.82
C ALA A 550 -33.57 -34.50 -4.82
N SER A 551 -32.53 -33.81 -5.29
CA SER A 551 -31.70 -32.94 -4.45
C SER A 551 -31.75 -31.50 -4.96
N PRO A 552 -32.02 -30.50 -4.10
CA PRO A 552 -31.96 -29.10 -4.48
C PRO A 552 -30.50 -28.67 -4.71
N THR A 553 -30.25 -27.99 -5.82
CA THR A 553 -28.95 -27.41 -6.21
C THR A 553 -29.13 -25.94 -6.58
N GLU A 554 -28.03 -25.18 -6.70
CA GLU A 554 -28.09 -23.75 -7.07
C GLU A 554 -28.72 -23.51 -8.46
N GLU A 555 -28.67 -24.50 -9.36
CA GLU A 555 -29.22 -24.44 -10.73
C GLU A 555 -30.63 -25.05 -10.87
N GLY A 556 -31.22 -25.53 -9.78
CA GLY A 556 -32.55 -26.16 -9.75
C GLY A 556 -32.58 -27.50 -9.04
N ILE A 557 -33.59 -28.33 -9.30
CA ILE A 557 -33.67 -29.70 -8.74
C ILE A 557 -32.89 -30.64 -9.65
N GLN A 558 -31.87 -31.29 -9.10
CA GLN A 558 -31.13 -32.36 -9.77
C GLN A 558 -31.65 -33.71 -9.27
N TYR A 559 -31.94 -34.61 -10.22
CA TYR A 559 -32.41 -35.95 -9.91
C TYR A 559 -31.29 -36.96 -10.11
N SER A 560 -31.22 -37.96 -9.23
CA SER A 560 -30.29 -39.08 -9.35
C SER A 560 -31.01 -40.41 -9.20
N ALA A 561 -30.58 -41.43 -9.94
CA ALA A 561 -31.03 -42.80 -9.79
C ALA A 561 -29.85 -43.71 -9.50
N LEU A 562 -29.97 -44.49 -8.43
CA LEU A 562 -29.13 -45.64 -8.12
C LEU A 562 -29.81 -46.87 -8.73
N ILE A 563 -29.07 -47.65 -9.51
CA ILE A 563 -29.57 -48.74 -10.34
C ILE A 563 -28.74 -49.98 -10.04
N ARG A 564 -29.41 -51.09 -9.76
CA ARG A 564 -28.77 -52.36 -9.44
C ARG A 564 -29.32 -53.48 -10.31
N ASP A 565 -28.44 -54.28 -10.91
CA ASP A 565 -28.85 -55.50 -11.63
C ASP A 565 -29.24 -56.58 -10.62
N ILE A 566 -30.53 -56.95 -10.58
CA ILE A 566 -31.08 -57.95 -9.66
C ILE A 566 -31.35 -59.29 -10.36
N SER A 567 -30.77 -59.52 -11.54
CA SER A 567 -30.95 -60.75 -12.33
C SER A 567 -30.55 -62.01 -11.56
N GLU A 568 -29.52 -61.94 -10.72
CA GLU A 568 -29.10 -63.08 -9.90
C GLU A 568 -30.07 -63.32 -8.73
N ARG A 569 -30.52 -62.24 -8.07
CA ARG A 569 -31.54 -62.31 -7.00
C ARG A 569 -32.82 -62.98 -7.51
N LYS A 570 -33.35 -62.54 -8.66
CA LYS A 570 -34.56 -63.12 -9.26
C LYS A 570 -34.37 -64.58 -9.68
N ARG A 571 -33.18 -64.96 -10.16
CA ARG A 571 -32.85 -66.37 -10.45
C ARG A 571 -32.81 -67.24 -9.19
N MET A 572 -32.27 -66.72 -8.09
CA MET A 572 -32.25 -67.42 -6.80
C MET A 572 -33.65 -67.52 -6.19
N GLU A 573 -34.45 -66.45 -6.22
CA GLU A 573 -35.86 -66.47 -5.79
C GLU A 573 -36.67 -67.50 -6.58
N ALA A 574 -36.55 -67.52 -7.91
CA ALA A 574 -37.23 -68.52 -8.74
C ALA A 574 -36.74 -69.95 -8.50
N ARG A 575 -35.49 -70.13 -8.07
CA ARG A 575 -34.93 -71.45 -7.70
C ARG A 575 -35.43 -71.89 -6.32
N LEU A 576 -35.47 -70.97 -5.36
CA LEU A 576 -36.03 -71.19 -4.03
C LEU A 576 -37.53 -71.47 -4.10
N HIS A 577 -38.27 -70.74 -4.93
CA HIS A 577 -39.69 -70.96 -5.13
C HIS A 577 -39.95 -72.34 -5.76
N ARG A 578 -39.17 -72.74 -6.77
CA ARG A 578 -39.24 -74.11 -7.33
C ARG A 578 -38.85 -75.19 -6.33
N HIS A 579 -37.83 -74.95 -5.50
CA HIS A 579 -37.45 -75.89 -4.44
C HIS A 579 -38.51 -75.97 -3.34
N SER A 580 -39.18 -74.87 -3.01
CA SER A 580 -40.29 -74.82 -2.07
C SER A 580 -41.52 -75.55 -2.62
N GLU A 581 -41.85 -75.36 -3.90
CA GLU A 581 -42.91 -76.11 -4.58
C GLU A 581 -42.60 -77.61 -4.64
N LEU A 582 -41.36 -77.99 -4.98
CA LEU A 582 -40.92 -79.39 -4.94
C LEU A 582 -40.96 -79.98 -3.53
N ALA A 583 -40.59 -79.19 -2.50
CA ALA A 583 -40.67 -79.61 -1.11
C ALA A 583 -42.12 -79.75 -0.63
N GLN A 584 -43.03 -78.91 -1.13
CA GLN A 584 -44.46 -79.00 -0.82
C GLN A 584 -45.11 -80.22 -1.48
N VAL A 585 -44.76 -80.51 -2.74
CA VAL A 585 -45.20 -81.71 -3.46
C VAL A 585 -44.63 -82.99 -2.83
N THR A 586 -43.40 -83.00 -2.31
CA THR A 586 -42.86 -84.16 -1.57
C THR A 586 -43.46 -84.32 -0.18
N LEU A 587 -43.85 -83.23 0.50
CA LEU A 587 -44.59 -83.31 1.77
C LEU A 587 -46.01 -83.86 1.58
N GLU A 588 -46.69 -83.47 0.51
CA GLU A 588 -48.00 -84.02 0.12
C GLU A 588 -47.91 -85.52 -0.21
N ALA A 589 -46.82 -85.97 -0.85
CA ALA A 589 -46.59 -87.39 -1.10
C ALA A 589 -46.22 -88.23 0.15
N ILE A 590 -45.70 -87.61 1.22
CA ILE A 590 -45.36 -88.30 2.48
C ILE A 590 -46.57 -88.35 3.45
N THR A 591 -47.56 -87.46 3.28
CA THR A 591 -48.78 -87.47 4.12
C THR A 591 -49.85 -88.44 3.64
N GLU A 592 -49.70 -89.02 2.44
CA GLU A 592 -50.56 -90.08 1.89
C GLU A 592 -49.99 -91.51 1.98
N ALA A 593 -48.87 -91.71 2.70
CA ALA A 593 -48.29 -93.01 3.05
C ALA A 593 -48.39 -93.26 4.55
#